data_AF-A0A1A8RWE8-F1
#
_entry.id   AF-A0A1A8RWE8-F1
#
_cell.length_a   1.000
_cell.length_b   1.000
_cell.length_c   1.000
_cell.angle_alpha   90.00
_cell.angle_beta   90.00
_cell.angle_gamma   90.00
#
_symmetry.space_group_name_H-M   'P 1'
#
loop_
_entity.id
_entity.type
_entity.pdbx_description
1 polymer ?
#
loop_
_entity_poly.entity_id
_entity_poly.type
_entity_poly.pdbx_seq_one_letter_code
_entity_poly.pdbx_strand_id
1 'polypeptide(L)'
;EEEDGGTDTNYDRQPDGRSRAFYIVKELVDSERLHVKALKLLQIDFRDAVGSVVGDDGQPVLDDERLREILNELPDVYSLHRKIFAELESRIRHWDDGKRIA
;
A
#
# COMPACT_ATOMS: atom_id res chain seq x y z
N GLU A 1 31.50 -41.24 2.92
CA GLU A 1 31.93 -39.94 2.37
C GLU A 1 30.72 -39.44 1.57
N GLU A 2 29.73 -38.90 2.29
CA GLU A 2 29.58 -37.46 2.61
C GLU A 2 29.14 -36.71 1.34
N GLU A 3 28.02 -36.00 1.25
CA GLU A 3 27.05 -35.53 2.25
C GLU A 3 25.81 -35.09 1.45
N ASP A 4 24.68 -35.83 1.59
CA ASP A 4 23.35 -35.36 1.18
C ASP A 4 22.84 -34.42 2.28
N GLY A 5 23.47 -33.26 2.38
CA GLY A 5 23.19 -32.23 3.38
C GLY A 5 22.08 -31.32 2.88
N GLY A 6 20.84 -31.69 3.19
CA GLY A 6 19.63 -30.95 2.87
C GLY A 6 19.79 -29.44 3.09
N THR A 7 19.28 -28.66 2.14
CA THR A 7 19.15 -27.20 2.22
C THR A 7 18.15 -26.86 3.32
N ASP A 8 18.64 -26.86 4.56
CA ASP A 8 17.92 -26.48 5.76
C ASP A 8 17.73 -24.96 5.76
N THR A 9 16.93 -24.46 4.82
CA THR A 9 16.40 -23.09 4.84
C THR A 9 15.20 -23.06 5.77
N ASN A 10 15.44 -23.42 7.03
CA ASN A 10 14.50 -23.24 8.11
C ASN A 10 14.45 -21.74 8.43
N TYR A 11 13.66 -21.00 7.65
CA TYR A 11 13.29 -19.61 7.97
C TYR A 11 12.33 -19.64 9.16
N ASP A 12 12.87 -19.88 10.35
CA ASP A 12 12.33 -19.65 11.69
C ASP A 12 10.80 -19.70 11.72
N ARG A 13 10.25 -20.93 11.64
CA ARG A 13 8.80 -21.17 11.64
C ARG A 13 8.23 -20.72 12.97
N GLN A 14 7.24 -19.82 12.91
CA GLN A 14 6.46 -19.43 14.07
C GLN A 14 5.56 -20.60 14.54
N PRO A 15 4.96 -20.53 15.75
CA PRO A 15 4.17 -21.64 16.31
C PRO A 15 3.00 -22.12 15.41
N ASP A 16 2.55 -21.28 14.48
CA ASP A 16 1.50 -21.59 13.51
C ASP A 16 2.01 -22.22 12.20
N GLY A 17 3.31 -22.48 12.10
CA GLY A 17 3.96 -23.12 10.95
C GLY A 17 4.33 -22.16 9.81
N ARG A 18 4.04 -20.87 9.92
CA ARG A 18 4.38 -19.87 8.91
C ARG A 18 5.80 -19.35 9.09
N SER A 19 6.46 -19.00 7.98
CA SER A 19 7.83 -18.47 8.01
C SER A 19 7.84 -17.01 8.46
N ARG A 20 8.96 -16.55 9.04
CA ARG A 20 9.16 -15.13 9.36
C ARG A 20 8.93 -14.20 8.15
N ALA A 21 9.31 -14.64 6.95
CA ALA A 21 9.10 -13.89 5.72
C ALA A 21 7.60 -13.63 5.43
N PHE A 22 6.74 -14.60 5.72
CA PHE A 22 5.28 -14.42 5.58
C PHE A 22 4.79 -13.26 6.43
N TYR A 23 5.23 -13.19 7.69
CA TYR A 23 4.79 -12.15 8.61
C TYR A 23 5.29 -10.76 8.24
N ILE A 24 6.52 -10.64 7.74
CA ILE A 24 7.05 -9.37 7.22
C ILE A 24 6.20 -8.89 6.04
N VAL A 25 5.88 -9.77 5.09
CA VAL A 25 5.04 -9.40 3.94
C VAL A 25 3.61 -9.09 4.39
N LYS A 26 3.07 -9.80 5.37
CA LYS A 26 1.77 -9.49 5.96
C LYS A 26 1.73 -8.10 6.59
N GLU A 27 2.73 -7.76 7.39
CA GLU A 27 2.86 -6.43 7.99
C GLU A 27 3.01 -5.35 6.90
N LEU A 28 3.76 -5.63 5.84
CA LEU A 28 3.89 -4.73 4.70
C LEU A 28 2.54 -4.52 3.99
N VAL A 29 1.75 -5.57 3.74
CA VAL A 29 0.40 -5.46 3.19
C VAL A 29 -0.50 -4.62 4.09
N ASP A 30 -0.46 -4.86 5.41
CA ASP A 30 -1.31 -4.17 6.38
C ASP A 30 -0.96 -2.69 6.50
N SER A 31 0.32 -2.36 6.57
CA SER A 31 0.81 -0.97 6.60
C SER A 31 0.53 -0.24 5.29
N GLU A 32 0.74 -0.89 4.14
CA GLU A 32 0.42 -0.34 2.82
C GLU A 32 -1.08 -0.08 2.67
N ARG A 33 -1.94 -0.98 3.19
CA ARG A 33 -3.40 -0.78 3.21
C ARG A 33 -3.79 0.49 3.96
N LEU A 34 -3.15 0.76 5.10
CA LEU A 34 -3.39 1.99 5.87
C LEU A 34 -2.86 3.22 5.13
N HIS A 35 -1.70 3.10 4.49
CA HIS A 35 -1.11 4.19 3.73
C HIS A 35 -1.98 4.59 2.53
N VAL A 36 -2.44 3.63 1.74
CA VAL A 36 -3.38 3.87 0.61
C VAL A 36 -4.69 4.50 1.10
N LYS A 37 -5.20 4.12 2.27
CA LYS A 37 -6.38 4.78 2.86
C LYS A 37 -6.12 6.24 3.21
N ALA A 38 -4.96 6.55 3.79
CA ALA A 38 -4.57 7.92 4.11
C ALA A 38 -4.40 8.77 2.84
N LEU A 39 -3.77 8.22 1.80
CA LEU A 39 -3.64 8.88 0.49
C LEU A 39 -5.00 9.13 -0.14
N LYS A 40 -5.96 8.19 -0.03
CA LYS A 40 -7.33 8.38 -0.50
C LYS A 40 -8.02 9.56 0.20
N LEU A 41 -7.89 9.66 1.52
CA LEU A 41 -8.48 10.75 2.30
C LEU A 41 -7.97 12.12 1.82
N LEU A 42 -6.68 12.22 1.50
CA LEU A 42 -6.09 13.48 1.06
C LEU A 42 -6.39 13.79 -0.42
N GLN A 43 -6.27 12.80 -1.30
CA GLN A 43 -6.35 13.01 -2.75
C GLN A 43 -7.80 13.08 -3.26
N ILE A 44 -8.72 12.37 -2.63
CA ILE A 44 -10.13 12.30 -3.05
C ILE A 44 -10.98 13.07 -2.05
N ASP A 45 -11.05 12.59 -0.80
CA ASP A 45 -12.07 13.06 0.13
C ASP A 45 -11.84 14.53 0.54
N PHE A 46 -10.60 14.94 0.80
CA PHE A 46 -10.24 16.33 1.08
C PHE A 46 -10.42 17.21 -0.17
N ARG A 47 -10.02 16.72 -1.34
CA ARG A 47 -10.18 17.48 -2.60
C ARG A 47 -11.65 17.77 -2.88
N ASP A 48 -12.49 16.75 -2.76
CA ASP A 48 -13.94 16.87 -2.96
C ASP A 48 -14.58 17.80 -1.92
N ALA A 49 -14.18 17.66 -0.65
CA ALA A 49 -14.66 18.52 0.43
C ALA A 49 -14.29 19.99 0.14
N VAL A 50 -13.03 20.29 -0.15
CA VAL A 50 -12.57 21.67 -0.43
C VAL A 50 -13.19 22.22 -1.70
N GLY A 51 -13.26 21.43 -2.77
CA GLY A 51 -13.88 21.85 -4.04
C GLY A 51 -15.38 22.12 -3.94
N SER A 52 -16.06 21.52 -2.95
CA SER A 52 -17.49 21.76 -2.69
C SER A 52 -17.78 23.00 -1.84
N VAL A 53 -16.77 23.58 -1.19
CA VAL A 53 -16.95 24.71 -0.27
C VAL A 53 -16.91 26.02 -1.04
N VAL A 54 -18.01 26.77 -0.96
CA VAL A 54 -18.14 28.11 -1.51
C VAL A 54 -18.20 29.15 -0.39
N GLY A 55 -17.61 30.33 -0.64
CA GLY A 55 -17.65 31.47 0.26
C GLY A 55 -19.01 32.18 0.24
N ASP A 56 -19.12 33.23 1.05
CA ASP A 56 -20.34 34.05 1.17
C ASP A 56 -20.72 34.77 -0.13
N ASP A 57 -19.76 34.93 -1.04
CA ASP A 57 -19.91 35.47 -2.40
C ASP A 57 -20.32 34.41 -3.44
N GLY A 58 -20.46 33.15 -3.01
CA GLY A 58 -20.77 32.00 -3.86
C GLY A 58 -19.60 31.51 -4.72
N GLN A 59 -18.39 32.07 -4.55
CA GLN A 59 -17.19 31.60 -5.23
C GLN A 59 -16.51 30.48 -4.45
N PRO A 60 -15.78 29.57 -5.10
CA PRO A 60 -14.98 28.58 -4.41
C PRO A 60 -14.01 29.25 -3.42
N VAL A 61 -13.91 28.72 -2.19
CA VAL A 61 -12.98 29.27 -1.18
C VAL A 61 -11.52 29.02 -1.58
N LEU A 62 -11.28 28.00 -2.40
CA LEU A 62 -9.97 27.67 -2.94
C LEU A 62 -10.10 27.33 -4.43
N ASP A 63 -9.27 27.96 -5.26
CA ASP A 63 -9.21 27.69 -6.69
C ASP A 63 -8.67 26.27 -6.95
N ASP A 64 -9.22 25.57 -7.96
CA ASP A 64 -8.77 24.20 -8.32
C ASP A 64 -7.29 24.17 -8.69
N GLU A 65 -6.76 25.24 -9.30
CA GLU A 65 -5.33 25.34 -9.62
C GLU A 65 -4.47 25.39 -8.37
N ARG A 66 -4.88 26.17 -7.35
CA ARG A 66 -4.17 26.23 -6.08
C ARG A 66 -4.24 24.91 -5.32
N LEU A 67 -5.38 24.23 -5.40
CA LEU A 67 -5.56 22.90 -4.82
C LEU A 67 -4.67 21.85 -5.51
N ARG A 68 -4.53 21.93 -6.84
CA ARG A 68 -3.58 21.11 -7.61
C ARG A 68 -2.14 21.40 -7.23
N GLU A 69 -1.76 22.65 -7.00
CA GLU A 69 -0.40 22.97 -6.54
C GLU A 69 -0.12 22.39 -5.14
N ILE A 70 -1.08 22.46 -4.22
CA ILE A 70 -0.93 21.95 -2.84
C ILE A 70 -0.79 20.42 -2.82
N LEU A 71 -1.58 19.72 -3.64
CA LEU A 71 -1.60 18.24 -3.67
C LEU A 71 -0.63 17.66 -4.70
N ASN A 72 -0.28 18.40 -5.75
CA ASN A 72 0.61 18.10 -6.87
C ASN A 72 0.83 16.61 -7.19
N GLU A 73 1.85 15.98 -6.61
CA GLU A 73 2.29 14.61 -6.90
C GLU A 73 1.40 13.54 -6.25
N LEU A 74 0.51 13.92 -5.33
CA LEU A 74 -0.32 13.02 -4.56
C LEU A 74 -1.25 12.10 -5.39
N PRO A 75 -1.85 12.51 -6.52
CA PRO A 75 -2.61 11.60 -7.38
C PRO A 75 -1.74 10.46 -7.94
N ASP A 76 -0.51 10.78 -8.36
CA ASP A 76 0.42 9.81 -8.93
C ASP A 76 0.98 8.88 -7.86
N VAL A 77 1.32 9.44 -6.68
CA VAL A 77 1.70 8.66 -5.50
C VAL A 77 0.57 7.71 -5.09
N TYR A 78 -0.68 8.19 -5.02
CA TYR A 78 -1.84 7.34 -4.72
C TYR A 78 -2.01 6.20 -5.74
N SER A 79 -1.88 6.50 -7.03
CA SER A 79 -1.96 5.52 -8.11
C SER A 79 -0.87 4.44 -7.99
N LEU A 80 0.37 4.85 -7.70
CA LEU A 80 1.49 3.95 -7.49
C LEU A 80 1.25 3.02 -6.29
N HIS A 81 0.94 3.59 -5.13
CA HIS A 81 0.73 2.83 -3.90
C HIS A 81 -0.47 1.88 -4.00
N ARG A 82 -1.54 2.25 -4.72
CA ARG A 82 -2.62 1.31 -5.04
C ARG A 82 -2.15 0.09 -5.84
N LYS A 83 -1.24 0.27 -6.79
CA LYS A 83 -0.68 -0.84 -7.58
C LYS A 83 0.21 -1.74 -6.71
N ILE A 84 1.08 -1.14 -5.89
CA ILE A 84 1.93 -1.85 -4.93
C ILE A 84 1.04 -2.67 -3.98
N PHE A 85 0.00 -2.06 -3.41
CA PHE A 85 -0.93 -2.74 -2.52
C PHE A 85 -1.59 -3.95 -3.19
N ALA A 86 -2.10 -3.80 -4.42
CA ALA A 86 -2.74 -4.89 -5.15
C ALA A 86 -1.78 -6.05 -5.42
N GLU A 87 -0.52 -5.73 -5.74
CA GLU A 87 0.52 -6.73 -5.94
C GLU A 87 0.87 -7.47 -4.64
N LEU A 88 1.08 -6.74 -3.54
CA LEU A 88 1.34 -7.33 -2.23
C LEU A 88 0.18 -8.20 -1.75
N GLU A 89 -1.06 -7.75 -1.94
CA GLU A 89 -2.26 -8.49 -1.60
C GLU A 89 -2.39 -9.78 -2.43
N SER A 90 -2.05 -9.73 -3.72
CA SER A 90 -2.00 -10.93 -4.56
C SER A 90 -0.93 -11.93 -4.08
N ARG A 91 0.27 -11.43 -3.75
CA ARG A 91 1.40 -12.26 -3.29
C ARG A 91 1.10 -13.00 -1.99
N ILE A 92 0.44 -12.35 -1.03
CA ILE A 92 0.09 -13.00 0.25
C ILE A 92 -1.05 -14.01 0.11
N ARG A 93 -1.99 -13.79 -0.82
CA ARG A 93 -3.08 -14.74 -1.10
C ARG A 93 -2.57 -16.04 -1.73
N HIS A 94 -1.52 -15.95 -2.56
CA HIS A 94 -0.91 -17.09 -3.25
C HIS A 94 0.45 -17.46 -2.64
N TRP A 95 0.61 -17.23 -1.33
CA TRP A 95 1.90 -17.38 -0.65
C TRP A 95 2.48 -18.80 -0.77
N ASP A 96 1.63 -19.82 -0.67
CA ASP A 96 2.05 -21.22 -0.75
C ASP A 96 2.34 -21.69 -2.18
N ASP A 97 1.81 -20.98 -3.19
CA ASP A 97 1.99 -21.26 -4.61
C ASP A 97 3.31 -20.68 -5.17
N GLY A 98 3.96 -19.78 -4.43
CA GLY A 98 5.04 -18.95 -4.93
C GLY A 98 6.18 -18.73 -3.94
N LYS A 99 6.95 -19.78 -3.59
CA LYS A 99 8.24 -19.64 -2.88
C LYS A 99 9.37 -19.01 -3.72
N ARG A 100 9.10 -18.44 -4.89
CA ARG A 100 10.09 -17.75 -5.72
C ARG A 100 9.48 -16.48 -6.29
N ILE A 101 10.15 -15.37 -6.06
CA ILE A 101 10.09 -14.21 -6.95
C ILE A 101 11.55 -13.91 -7.32
N ALA A 102 11.77 -13.70 -8.61
CA ALA A 102 13.04 -13.31 -9.21
C ALA A 102 13.52 -11.96 -8.68
#